data_AF-A0A7C4CTV2-F1
#
_entry.id   AF-A0A7C4CTV2-F1
#
_cell.length_a   1.000
_cell.length_b   1.000
_cell.length_c   1.000
_cell.angle_alpha   90.00
_cell.angle_beta   90.00
_cell.angle_gamma   90.00
#
_symmetry.space_group_name_H-M   'P 1'
#
loop_
_entity.id
_entity.type
_entity.pdbx_description
1 polymer ?
#
loop_
_entity_poly.entity_id
_entity_poly.type
_entity_poly.pdbx_seq_one_letter_code
_entity_poly.pdbx_strand_id
1 'polypeptide(L)'
;MKAQSNEKRCPKHLLTIGLKEVLTKVSNSQLVAIFLDYDGTLSPIPRRVTKLERPLSETSRNIIYELSKQNKVRIFIISGRSVESLKRLVGIDSIHYIGVHGHIIRGPDIEYTHNALEGFKSVINDIRGRIIETLSKVEGVVIEDKGVALSIHYRGVDRYRSREILEQVLRISSE
;
A
#
# COMPACT_ATOMS: atom_id res chain seq x y z
N MET A 1 46.40 -6.92 -19.63
CA MET A 1 45.48 -6.40 -18.60
C MET A 1 44.07 -6.40 -19.19
N LYS A 2 43.21 -7.36 -18.80
CA LYS A 2 41.81 -7.41 -19.26
C LYS A 2 40.95 -6.55 -18.34
N ALA A 3 40.28 -5.55 -18.91
CA ALA A 3 39.28 -4.74 -18.22
C ALA A 3 38.17 -5.66 -17.69
N GLN A 4 38.00 -5.70 -16.37
CA GLN A 4 36.85 -6.31 -15.72
C GLN A 4 35.62 -5.49 -16.11
N SER A 5 34.69 -6.11 -16.83
CA SER A 5 33.38 -5.53 -17.12
C SER A 5 32.64 -5.29 -15.82
N ASN A 6 32.41 -4.02 -15.52
CA ASN A 6 31.66 -3.56 -14.38
C ASN A 6 30.16 -3.77 -14.66
N GLU A 7 29.72 -5.03 -14.69
CA GLU A 7 28.30 -5.36 -14.67
C GLU A 7 27.76 -4.93 -13.31
N LYS A 8 27.05 -3.79 -13.29
CA LYS A 8 26.17 -3.41 -12.18
C LYS A 8 25.25 -4.61 -11.91
N ARG A 9 25.54 -5.39 -10.86
CA ARG A 9 24.69 -6.47 -10.37
C ARG A 9 23.36 -5.85 -9.92
N CYS A 10 22.40 -5.72 -10.83
CA CYS A 10 21.00 -5.61 -10.42
C CYS A 10 20.65 -6.87 -9.62
N PRO A 11 20.04 -6.75 -8.44
CA PRO A 11 19.58 -7.92 -7.71
C PRO A 11 18.61 -8.69 -8.61
N LYS A 12 18.98 -9.92 -8.95
CA LYS A 12 18.12 -10.81 -9.73
C LYS A 12 16.89 -11.11 -8.88
N HIS A 13 15.69 -10.89 -9.43
CA HIS A 13 14.44 -11.17 -8.71
C HIS A 13 14.38 -12.66 -8.33
N LEU A 14 13.84 -12.97 -7.14
CA LEU A 14 13.77 -14.33 -6.61
C LEU A 14 13.12 -15.32 -7.59
N LEU A 15 12.06 -14.88 -8.26
CA LEU A 15 11.33 -15.68 -9.25
C LEU A 15 12.06 -15.80 -10.59
N THR A 16 13.10 -15.01 -10.85
CA THR A 16 13.91 -15.16 -12.07
C THR A 16 14.90 -16.32 -11.95
N ILE A 17 15.33 -16.66 -10.73
CA ILE A 17 16.35 -17.70 -10.50
C ILE A 17 15.74 -18.97 -9.88
N GLY A 18 14.76 -18.81 -8.99
CA GLY A 18 14.26 -19.89 -8.13
C GLY A 18 12.84 -20.36 -8.43
N LEU A 19 12.21 -19.92 -9.53
CA LEU A 19 10.78 -20.21 -9.76
C LEU A 19 10.44 -21.69 -9.70
N LYS A 20 11.25 -22.56 -10.31
CA LYS A 20 11.00 -24.01 -10.29
C LYS A 20 11.00 -24.56 -8.87
N GLU A 21 11.93 -24.12 -8.03
CA GLU A 21 12.01 -24.55 -6.63
C GLU A 21 10.82 -24.02 -5.82
N VAL A 22 10.47 -22.75 -6.01
CA VAL A 22 9.30 -22.13 -5.38
C VAL A 22 8.02 -22.88 -5.75
N LEU A 23 7.81 -23.15 -7.05
CA LEU A 23 6.64 -23.89 -7.53
C LEU A 23 6.60 -25.31 -6.97
N THR A 24 7.74 -25.98 -6.84
CA THR A 24 7.82 -27.32 -6.25
C THR A 24 7.39 -27.28 -4.78
N LYS A 25 7.93 -26.34 -4.00
CA LYS A 25 7.57 -26.17 -2.58
C LYS A 25 6.10 -25.80 -2.40
N VAL A 26 5.57 -24.87 -3.20
CA VAL A 26 4.16 -24.46 -3.18
C VAL A 26 3.23 -25.62 -3.55
N SER A 27 3.59 -26.44 -4.54
CA SER A 27 2.77 -27.57 -4.98
C SER A 27 2.64 -28.63 -3.89
N ASN A 28 3.74 -28.91 -3.17
CA ASN A 28 3.81 -29.92 -2.11
C ASN A 28 3.33 -29.43 -0.74
N SER A 29 3.01 -28.14 -0.59
CA SER A 29 2.55 -27.58 0.68
C SER A 29 1.05 -27.85 0.90
N GLN A 30 0.70 -28.19 2.15
CA GLN A 30 -0.69 -28.36 2.58
C GLN A 30 -1.46 -27.05 2.69
N LEU A 31 -0.76 -25.96 3.03
CA LEU A 31 -1.30 -24.61 3.12
C LEU A 31 -0.27 -23.62 2.54
N VAL A 32 -0.76 -22.64 1.79
CA VAL A 32 0.05 -21.60 1.14
C VAL A 32 -0.59 -20.25 1.45
N ALA A 33 0.13 -19.39 2.16
CA ALA A 33 -0.24 -18.00 2.35
C ALA A 33 0.57 -17.12 1.38
N ILE A 34 -0.15 -16.35 0.55
CA ILE A 34 0.44 -15.44 -0.43
C ILE A 34 0.19 -14.01 0.02
N PHE A 35 1.26 -13.27 0.27
CA PHE A 35 1.22 -11.86 0.62
C PHE A 35 1.69 -11.03 -0.57
N LEU A 36 0.85 -10.12 -1.04
CA LEU A 36 1.09 -9.29 -2.21
C LEU A 36 1.02 -7.83 -1.80
N ASP A 37 2.08 -7.08 -2.07
CA ASP A 37 2.01 -5.62 -2.06
C ASP A 37 1.12 -5.13 -3.23
N TYR A 38 0.49 -3.97 -3.07
CA TYR A 38 -0.37 -3.39 -4.10
C TYR A 38 0.34 -2.37 -4.99
N ASP A 39 0.76 -1.24 -4.41
CA ASP A 39 1.26 -0.08 -5.15
C ASP A 39 2.73 -0.27 -5.56
N GLY A 40 2.97 -0.46 -6.85
CA GLY A 40 4.28 -0.78 -7.42
C GLY A 40 4.53 -2.27 -7.63
N THR A 41 3.62 -3.13 -7.16
CA THR A 41 3.69 -4.58 -7.32
C THR A 41 2.56 -5.10 -8.20
N LEU A 42 1.31 -5.04 -7.74
CA LEU A 42 0.12 -5.44 -8.52
C LEU A 42 -0.42 -4.32 -9.40
N SER A 43 -0.20 -3.07 -9.01
CA SER A 43 -0.64 -1.88 -9.74
C SER A 43 0.55 -0.91 -9.93
N PRO A 44 0.90 -0.49 -11.15
CA PRO A 44 2.06 0.38 -11.36
C PRO A 44 1.90 1.75 -10.68
N ILE A 45 2.96 2.20 -9.98
CA ILE A 45 2.97 3.51 -9.31
C ILE A 45 2.66 4.63 -10.34
N PRO A 46 1.63 5.46 -10.11
CA PRO A 46 1.29 6.55 -11.02
C PRO A 46 2.45 7.55 -11.15
N ARG A 47 2.83 7.88 -12.39
CA ARG A 47 3.79 8.96 -12.66
C ARG A 47 3.20 10.36 -12.44
N ARG A 48 1.87 10.50 -12.47
CA ARG A 48 1.14 11.77 -12.29
C ARG A 48 0.03 11.60 -11.26
N VAL A 49 -0.15 12.62 -10.42
CA VAL A 49 -1.13 12.67 -9.31
C VAL A 49 -2.59 12.64 -9.80
N THR A 50 -2.85 13.00 -11.07
CA THR A 50 -4.22 13.07 -11.61
C THR A 50 -4.97 11.74 -11.68
N LYS A 51 -4.30 10.60 -11.49
CA LYS A 51 -4.93 9.28 -11.28
C LYS A 51 -4.24 8.55 -10.12
N LEU A 52 -4.54 8.97 -8.88
CA LEU A 52 -4.09 8.31 -7.66
C LEU A 52 -4.63 6.87 -7.54
N GLU A 53 -5.80 6.61 -8.13
CA GLU A 53 -6.45 5.31 -8.11
C GLU A 53 -6.23 4.55 -9.42
N ARG A 54 -5.65 3.35 -9.30
CA ARG A 54 -5.48 2.41 -10.41
C ARG A 54 -6.03 1.06 -10.01
N PRO A 55 -7.20 0.67 -10.55
CA PRO A 55 -7.77 -0.65 -10.31
C PRO A 55 -6.83 -1.75 -10.79
N LEU A 56 -6.96 -2.92 -10.17
CA LEU A 56 -6.26 -4.12 -10.60
C LEU A 56 -6.65 -4.48 -12.04
N SER A 57 -5.69 -4.92 -12.84
CA SER A 57 -5.97 -5.40 -14.20
C SER A 57 -6.91 -6.61 -14.15
N GLU A 58 -7.75 -6.78 -15.17
CA GLU A 58 -8.67 -7.90 -15.24
C GLU A 58 -7.93 -9.25 -15.22
N THR A 59 -6.81 -9.35 -15.93
CA THR A 59 -5.95 -10.54 -15.94
C THR A 59 -5.44 -10.87 -14.53
N SER A 60 -4.88 -9.89 -13.80
CA SER A 60 -4.39 -10.10 -12.44
C SER A 60 -5.53 -10.44 -11.48
N ARG A 61 -6.69 -9.77 -11.63
CA ARG A 61 -7.89 -10.05 -10.82
C ARG A 61 -8.33 -11.49 -10.99
N ASN A 62 -8.45 -11.97 -12.23
CA ASN A 62 -8.87 -13.33 -12.53
C ASN A 62 -7.89 -14.37 -11.96
N ILE A 63 -6.57 -14.14 -12.09
CA ILE A 63 -5.57 -15.04 -11.51
C ILE A 63 -5.70 -15.12 -9.99
N ILE A 64 -5.79 -13.97 -9.31
CA ILE A 64 -5.94 -13.93 -7.85
C ILE A 64 -7.25 -14.59 -7.43
N TYR A 65 -8.34 -14.34 -8.16
CA TYR A 65 -9.63 -14.94 -7.89
C TYR A 65 -9.61 -16.46 -8.00
N GLU A 66 -9.06 -17.01 -9.09
CA GLU A 66 -8.94 -18.47 -9.26
C GLU A 66 -8.02 -19.11 -8.21
N LEU A 67 -6.92 -18.45 -7.83
CA LEU A 67 -6.08 -18.91 -6.72
C LEU A 67 -6.83 -18.90 -5.38
N SER A 68 -7.68 -17.90 -5.14
CA SER A 68 -8.46 -17.79 -3.89
C SER A 68 -9.50 -18.91 -3.71
N LYS A 69 -9.94 -19.55 -4.80
CA LYS A 69 -10.88 -20.69 -4.75
C LYS A 69 -10.25 -21.97 -4.23
N GLN A 70 -8.92 -22.05 -4.19
CA GLN A 70 -8.23 -23.23 -3.69
C GLN A 70 -8.25 -23.25 -2.17
N ASN A 71 -8.82 -24.31 -1.57
CA ASN A 71 -8.91 -24.44 -0.10
C ASN A 71 -7.56 -24.30 0.62
N LYS A 72 -6.47 -24.73 -0.03
CA LYS A 72 -5.10 -24.66 0.50
C LYS A 72 -4.44 -23.28 0.35
N VAL A 73 -5.06 -22.32 -0.32
CA VAL A 73 -4.47 -21.00 -0.58
C VAL A 73 -5.19 -19.94 0.24
N ARG A 74 -4.41 -19.02 0.81
CA ARG A 74 -4.90 -17.79 1.43
C ARG A 74 -4.14 -16.63 0.82
N ILE A 75 -4.87 -15.63 0.34
CA ILE A 75 -4.29 -14.45 -0.31
C ILE A 75 -4.53 -13.23 0.57
N PHE A 76 -3.47 -12.45 0.74
CA PHE A 76 -3.44 -11.22 1.50
C PHE A 76 -2.88 -10.10 0.61
N ILE A 77 -3.66 -9.04 0.40
CA ILE A 77 -3.18 -7.81 -0.21
C ILE A 77 -2.77 -6.86 0.90
N ILE A 78 -1.50 -6.43 0.90
CA ILE A 78 -0.94 -5.49 1.88
C ILE A 78 -0.68 -4.15 1.20
N SER A 79 -1.11 -3.04 1.82
CA SER A 79 -0.79 -1.70 1.32
C SER A 79 -0.89 -0.64 2.44
N GLY A 80 -0.29 0.52 2.17
CA GLY A 80 -0.55 1.75 2.92
C GLY A 80 -1.92 2.40 2.61
N ARG A 81 -2.67 1.89 1.63
CA ARG A 81 -4.06 2.29 1.36
C ARG A 81 -5.00 1.84 2.47
N SER A 82 -6.16 2.49 2.58
CA SER A 82 -7.24 1.98 3.43
C SER A 82 -7.78 0.66 2.89
N VAL A 83 -8.40 -0.15 3.75
CA VAL A 83 -9.01 -1.42 3.34
C VAL A 83 -10.14 -1.18 2.35
N GLU A 84 -10.93 -0.12 2.53
CA GLU A 84 -12.03 0.27 1.66
C GLU A 84 -11.54 0.64 0.26
N SER A 85 -10.39 1.34 0.18
CA SER A 85 -9.72 1.63 -1.08
C SER A 85 -9.25 0.34 -1.76
N LEU A 86 -8.61 -0.56 -1.02
CA LEU A 86 -8.15 -1.84 -1.58
C LEU A 86 -9.30 -2.71 -2.08
N LYS A 87 -10.40 -2.83 -1.32
CA LYS A 87 -11.59 -3.58 -1.74
C LYS A 87 -12.16 -3.03 -3.04
N ARG A 88 -12.31 -1.71 -3.17
CA ARG A 88 -12.78 -1.06 -4.41
C ARG A 88 -11.84 -1.29 -5.60
N LEU A 89 -10.53 -1.22 -5.39
CA LEU A 89 -9.55 -1.30 -6.46
C LEU A 89 -9.29 -2.74 -6.93
N VAL A 90 -9.31 -3.70 -6.01
CA VAL A 90 -9.07 -5.12 -6.29
C VAL A 90 -10.36 -5.81 -6.72
N GLY A 91 -11.45 -5.60 -5.98
CA GLY A 91 -12.78 -6.14 -6.29
C GLY A 91 -12.87 -7.66 -6.15
N ILE A 92 -12.30 -8.23 -5.07
CA ILE A 92 -12.37 -9.67 -4.78
C ILE A 92 -12.73 -9.85 -3.30
N ASP A 93 -13.94 -10.33 -3.01
CA ASP A 93 -14.40 -10.45 -1.62
C ASP A 93 -13.88 -11.70 -0.90
N SER A 94 -13.37 -12.69 -1.64
CA SER A 94 -12.87 -13.97 -1.10
C SER A 94 -11.45 -13.93 -0.55
N ILE A 95 -10.83 -12.74 -0.41
CA ILE A 95 -9.44 -12.58 0.02
C ILE A 95 -9.29 -11.60 1.18
N HIS A 96 -8.08 -11.53 1.71
CA HIS A 96 -7.75 -10.71 2.87
C HIS A 96 -7.09 -9.41 2.43
N TYR A 97 -7.40 -8.34 3.16
CA TYR A 97 -6.88 -7.01 2.95
C TYR A 97 -6.23 -6.53 4.25
N ILE A 98 -4.97 -6.14 4.15
CA ILE A 98 -4.17 -5.55 5.22
C ILE A 98 -3.91 -4.10 4.80
N GLY A 99 -4.71 -3.19 5.32
CA GLY A 99 -4.66 -1.76 5.04
C GLY A 99 -3.89 -0.98 6.09
N VAL A 100 -3.60 0.27 5.75
CA VAL A 100 -2.95 1.26 6.63
C VAL A 100 -1.69 0.68 7.27
N HIS A 101 -0.80 0.11 6.45
CA HIS A 101 0.48 -0.47 6.90
C HIS A 101 0.36 -1.57 7.97
N GLY A 102 -0.77 -2.28 8.05
CA GLY A 102 -0.98 -3.37 9.00
C GLY A 102 -1.90 -3.04 10.17
N HIS A 103 -2.35 -1.79 10.30
CA HIS A 103 -3.24 -1.40 11.39
C HIS A 103 -4.65 -2.01 11.26
N ILE A 104 -5.10 -2.31 10.04
CA ILE A 104 -6.44 -2.81 9.77
C ILE A 104 -6.34 -4.07 8.91
N ILE A 105 -6.94 -5.16 9.37
CA ILE A 105 -7.07 -6.42 8.62
C ILE A 105 -8.55 -6.75 8.46
N ARG A 106 -8.97 -7.05 7.23
CA ARG A 106 -10.31 -7.53 6.92
C ARG A 106 -10.23 -8.67 5.92
N GLY A 107 -11.00 -9.73 6.13
CA GLY A 107 -11.11 -10.87 5.22
C GLY A 107 -12.34 -11.72 5.55
N PRO A 108 -12.53 -12.85 4.85
CA PRO A 108 -13.69 -13.71 5.04
C PRO A 108 -13.86 -14.27 6.46
N ASP A 109 -12.75 -14.49 7.16
CA ASP A 109 -12.69 -15.14 8.47
C ASP A 109 -11.95 -14.29 9.53
N ILE A 110 -11.62 -13.04 9.20
CA ILE A 110 -10.88 -12.14 10.10
C ILE A 110 -11.36 -10.70 9.99
N GLU A 111 -11.60 -10.10 11.15
CA GLU A 111 -11.77 -8.67 11.32
C GLU A 111 -10.92 -8.21 12.49
N TYR A 112 -9.93 -7.35 12.20
CA TYR A 112 -9.01 -6.87 13.21
C TYR A 112 -8.63 -5.41 12.97
N THR A 113 -8.71 -4.60 14.02
CA THR A 113 -8.18 -3.24 14.04
C THR A 113 -7.26 -3.12 15.24
N HIS A 114 -6.03 -2.65 15.01
CA HIS A 114 -5.07 -2.47 16.07
C HIS A 114 -5.41 -1.24 16.93
N ASN A 115 -5.61 -1.46 18.23
CA ASN A 115 -6.06 -0.43 19.18
C ASN A 115 -4.93 0.43 19.79
N ALA A 116 -3.68 0.33 19.34
CA ALA A 116 -2.55 1.08 19.94
C ALA A 116 -2.73 2.60 19.94
N LEU A 117 -3.67 3.13 19.17
CA LEU A 117 -3.94 4.56 19.09
C LEU A 117 -5.06 5.03 20.02
N GLU A 118 -5.70 4.16 20.80
CA GLU A 118 -6.83 4.54 21.65
C GLU A 118 -6.50 5.65 22.65
N GLY A 119 -5.35 5.57 23.31
CA GLY A 119 -4.87 6.62 24.23
C GLY A 119 -4.48 7.92 23.52
N PHE A 120 -4.28 7.90 22.21
CA PHE A 120 -3.83 9.03 21.40
C PHE A 120 -4.91 9.55 20.44
N LYS A 121 -6.12 8.97 20.43
CA LYS A 121 -7.21 9.31 19.51
C LYS A 121 -7.49 10.81 19.48
N SER A 122 -7.56 11.46 20.65
CA SER A 122 -7.83 12.89 20.73
C SER A 122 -6.71 13.73 20.09
N VAL A 123 -5.45 13.42 20.41
CA VAL A 123 -4.28 14.12 19.87
C VAL A 123 -4.18 13.93 18.35
N ILE A 124 -4.36 12.70 17.88
CA ILE A 124 -4.35 12.39 16.45
C ILE A 124 -5.48 13.13 15.73
N ASN A 125 -6.69 13.18 16.31
CA ASN A 125 -7.81 13.90 15.71
C ASN A 125 -7.57 15.42 15.64
N ASP A 126 -6.95 15.99 16.67
CA ASP A 126 -6.59 17.42 16.69
C ASP A 126 -5.54 17.75 15.62
N ILE A 127 -4.42 17.03 15.61
CA ILE A 127 -3.37 17.16 14.59
C ILE A 127 -3.96 17.00 13.19
N ARG A 128 -4.80 15.97 13.00
CA ARG A 128 -5.51 15.72 11.74
C ARG A 128 -6.36 16.93 11.32
N GLY A 129 -7.18 17.45 12.22
CA GLY A 129 -8.04 18.62 11.96
C GLY A 129 -7.23 19.83 11.53
N ARG A 130 -6.16 20.14 12.27
CA ARG A 130 -5.26 21.26 11.99
C ARG A 130 -4.54 21.12 10.65
N ILE A 131 -4.06 19.91 10.31
CA ILE A 131 -3.44 19.64 9.00
C ILE A 131 -4.46 19.83 7.87
N ILE A 132 -5.67 19.27 8.01
CA ILE A 132 -6.72 19.40 6.98
C ILE A 132 -7.10 20.87 6.78
N GLU A 133 -7.34 21.61 7.86
CA GLU A 133 -7.70 23.03 7.79
C GLU A 133 -6.60 23.87 7.11
N THR A 134 -5.34 23.58 7.42
CA THR A 134 -4.20 24.34 6.89
C THR A 134 -3.95 24.02 5.42
N LEU A 135 -3.90 22.73 5.07
CA LEU A 135 -3.40 22.29 3.76
C LEU A 135 -4.49 22.14 2.69
N SER A 136 -5.77 22.02 3.07
CA SER A 136 -6.88 21.91 2.09
C SER A 136 -7.00 23.14 1.18
N LYS A 137 -6.45 24.28 1.60
CA LYS A 137 -6.45 25.54 0.85
C LYS A 137 -5.26 25.66 -0.13
N VAL A 138 -4.30 24.74 -0.07
CA VAL A 138 -3.10 24.79 -0.90
C VAL A 138 -3.36 24.11 -2.23
N GLU A 139 -3.34 24.90 -3.31
CA GLU A 139 -3.51 24.38 -4.66
C GLU A 139 -2.45 23.32 -5.00
N GLY A 140 -2.92 22.17 -5.53
CA GLY A 140 -2.06 21.04 -5.90
C GLY A 140 -1.77 20.06 -4.76
N VAL A 141 -2.19 20.36 -3.52
CA VAL A 141 -2.18 19.39 -2.41
C VAL A 141 -3.45 18.56 -2.43
N VAL A 142 -3.29 17.25 -2.29
CA VAL A 142 -4.42 16.33 -2.04
C VAL A 142 -4.19 15.64 -0.71
N ILE A 143 -5.18 15.70 0.16
CA ILE A 143 -5.17 15.03 1.46
C ILE A 143 -6.03 13.78 1.37
N GLU A 144 -5.47 12.64 1.75
CA GLU A 144 -6.18 11.37 1.86
C GLU A 144 -6.25 10.98 3.34
N ASP A 145 -7.45 11.01 3.89
CA ASP A 145 -7.74 10.58 5.27
C ASP A 145 -8.05 9.08 5.31
N LYS A 146 -7.26 8.34 6.09
CA LYS A 146 -7.38 6.89 6.27
C LYS A 146 -7.81 6.54 7.70
N GLY A 147 -8.35 7.51 8.45
CA GLY A 147 -8.80 7.37 9.83
C GLY A 147 -7.65 7.43 10.82
N VAL A 148 -6.78 6.42 10.81
CA VAL A 148 -5.62 6.32 11.73
C VAL A 148 -4.32 6.83 11.12
N ALA A 149 -4.35 7.23 9.85
CA ALA A 149 -3.22 7.82 9.14
C ALA A 149 -3.73 8.89 8.16
N LEU A 150 -2.90 9.89 7.91
CA LEU A 150 -3.12 10.89 6.89
C LEU A 150 -2.02 10.77 5.83
N SER A 151 -2.38 10.82 4.55
CA SER A 151 -1.41 10.92 3.46
C SER A 151 -1.57 12.26 2.76
N ILE A 152 -0.47 13.01 2.69
CA ILE A 152 -0.40 14.32 2.06
C ILE A 152 0.32 14.17 0.73
N HIS A 153 -0.41 14.32 -0.37
CA HIS A 153 0.12 14.25 -1.71
C HIS A 153 0.48 15.65 -2.19
N TYR A 154 1.76 16.03 -2.10
CA TYR A 154 2.27 17.36 -2.46
C TYR A 154 3.17 17.37 -3.70
N ARG A 155 3.31 16.23 -4.39
CA ARG A 155 4.14 16.11 -5.61
C ARG A 155 3.64 16.97 -6.78
N GLY A 156 2.38 17.42 -6.73
CA GLY A 156 1.79 18.32 -7.72
C GLY A 156 2.10 19.80 -7.50
N VAL A 157 2.78 20.15 -6.40
CA VAL A 157 3.10 21.53 -6.02
C VAL A 157 4.55 21.86 -6.45
N ASP A 158 4.86 23.13 -6.69
CA ASP A 158 6.22 23.55 -6.97
C ASP A 158 7.18 23.23 -5.79
N ARG A 159 8.49 23.22 -6.09
CA ARG A 159 9.51 22.77 -5.14
C ARG A 159 9.64 23.68 -3.90
N TYR A 160 9.36 24.97 -4.04
CA TYR A 160 9.43 25.93 -2.93
C TYR A 160 8.26 25.71 -1.98
N ARG A 161 7.03 25.63 -2.51
CA ARG A 161 5.84 25.30 -1.73
C ARG A 161 5.88 23.90 -1.12
N SER A 162 6.53 22.92 -1.77
CA SER A 162 6.73 21.58 -1.20
C SER A 162 7.47 21.63 0.14
N ARG A 163 8.45 22.54 0.29
CA ARG A 163 9.20 22.71 1.53
C ARG A 163 8.34 23.38 2.60
N GLU A 164 7.60 24.42 2.23
CA GLU A 164 6.68 25.11 3.13
C GLU A 164 5.62 24.14 3.71
N ILE A 165 5.06 23.26 2.88
CA ILE A 165 4.11 22.24 3.32
C ILE A 165 4.74 21.32 4.37
N LEU A 166 5.97 20.84 4.14
CA LEU A 166 6.66 19.98 5.10
C LEU A 166 6.94 20.70 6.42
N GLU A 167 7.37 21.96 6.37
CA GLU A 167 7.61 22.78 7.57
C GLU A 167 6.32 23.02 8.37
N GLN A 168 5.19 23.28 7.69
CA GLN A 168 3.89 23.43 8.34
C GLN A 168 3.42 22.14 9.03
N VAL A 169 3.56 20.98 8.37
CA VAL A 169 3.19 19.67 8.93
C VAL A 169 4.03 19.34 10.15
N LEU A 170 5.34 19.57 10.08
CA LEU A 170 6.25 19.34 11.21
C LEU A 170 5.91 20.23 12.40
N ARG A 171 5.58 21.51 12.16
CA ARG A 171 5.16 22.44 13.22
C ARG A 171 3.88 21.95 13.90
N ILE A 172 2.84 21.62 13.14
CA ILE A 172 1.56 21.14 13.68
C ILE A 172 1.75 19.84 14.49
N SER A 173 2.65 18.96 14.04
CA SER A 173 2.91 17.68 14.72
C SER A 173 3.75 17.82 15.99
N SER A 174 4.36 18.99 16.23
CA SER A 174 5.27 19.25 17.35
C SER A 174 4.65 20.15 18.44
N GLU A 175 3.43 20.67 18.20
CA GLU A 175 2.63 21.48 19.11
C GLU A 175 1.56 20.61 19.79
#